data_AF-A0A1G8QN19-F1
#
_entry.id   AF-A0A1G8QN19-F1
#
_cell.length_a   1.000
_cell.length_b   1.000
_cell.length_c   1.000
_cell.angle_alpha   90.00
_cell.angle_beta   90.00
_cell.angle_gamma   90.00
#
_symmetry.space_group_name_H-M   'P 1'
#
loop_
_entity.id
_entity.type
_entity.pdbx_description
1 polymer ?
#
loop_
_entity_poly.entity_id
_entity_poly.type
_entity_poly.pdbx_seq_one_letter_code
_entity_poly.pdbx_strand_id
1 'polypeptide(L)'
;MISETDVILFFYSLFILMGLPVGYKYASNMIKKTGLVLAHCVIAIFINIVMGLIGTIFWLFYSWGVNEFLFIGGMLLGMGISLVNIIILLLLLYFRRKKFQHKSPSDVSNT
;
A
#
# COMPACT_ATOMS: atom_id res chain seq x y z
N MET A 1 16.53 -13.17 -23.61
CA MET A 1 17.29 -13.34 -22.35
C MET A 1 16.76 -12.29 -21.39
N ILE A 2 16.26 -12.68 -20.23
CA ILE A 2 15.88 -11.72 -19.16
C ILE A 2 17.17 -11.21 -18.53
N SER A 3 17.34 -9.90 -18.41
CA SER A 3 18.52 -9.31 -17.77
C SER A 3 18.39 -9.32 -16.25
N GLU A 4 19.51 -9.25 -15.53
CA GLU A 4 19.52 -9.15 -14.06
C GLU A 4 18.74 -7.92 -13.57
N THR A 5 18.83 -6.82 -14.32
CA THR A 5 18.07 -5.58 -14.06
C THR A 5 16.57 -5.78 -14.17
N ASP A 6 16.08 -6.56 -15.14
CA ASP A 6 14.65 -6.83 -15.30
C ASP A 6 14.11 -7.61 -14.09
N VAL A 7 14.90 -8.57 -13.60
CA VAL A 7 14.55 -9.37 -12.41
C VAL A 7 14.48 -8.47 -11.18
N ILE A 8 15.46 -7.58 -10.98
CA ILE A 8 15.49 -6.68 -9.82
C ILE A 8 14.35 -5.65 -9.88
N LEU A 9 14.06 -5.10 -11.06
CA LEU A 9 12.92 -4.21 -11.27
C LEU A 9 11.58 -4.90 -10.97
N PHE A 10 11.46 -6.18 -11.34
CA PHE A 10 10.29 -6.99 -11.01
C PHE A 10 10.13 -7.17 -9.49
N PHE A 11 11.18 -7.56 -8.77
CA PHE A 11 11.12 -7.72 -7.32
C PHE A 11 10.89 -6.40 -6.58
N TYR A 12 11.51 -5.32 -7.03
CA TYR A 12 11.28 -3.97 -6.54
C TYR A 12 9.80 -3.58 -6.65
N SER A 13 9.22 -3.76 -7.84
CA SER A 13 7.80 -3.45 -8.10
C SER A 13 6.88 -4.31 -7.25
N LEU A 14 7.19 -5.61 -7.14
CA LEU A 14 6.43 -6.56 -6.33
C LEU A 14 6.47 -6.21 -4.84
N PHE A 15 7.62 -5.76 -4.34
CA PHE A 15 7.77 -5.33 -2.95
C PHE A 15 6.90 -4.10 -2.63
N ILE A 16 6.90 -3.08 -3.51
CA ILE A 16 6.04 -1.91 -3.35
C ILE A 16 4.55 -2.32 -3.42
N LEU A 17 4.20 -3.22 -4.34
CA LEU A 17 2.83 -3.78 -4.45
C LEU A 17 2.38 -4.48 -3.17
N MET A 18 3.27 -5.11 -2.40
CA MET A 18 2.93 -5.71 -1.11
C MET A 18 2.49 -4.68 -0.05
N GLY A 19 2.79 -3.39 -0.22
CA GLY A 19 2.29 -2.34 0.66
C GLY A 19 0.76 -2.31 0.75
N LEU A 20 0.07 -2.64 -0.34
CA LEU A 20 -1.40 -2.66 -0.41
C LEU A 20 -2.05 -3.76 0.45
N PRO A 21 -1.75 -5.06 0.27
CA PRO A 21 -2.35 -6.11 1.10
C PRO A 21 -1.94 -5.98 2.57
N VAL A 22 -0.71 -5.52 2.86
CA VAL A 22 -0.25 -5.30 4.24
C VAL A 22 -1.03 -4.17 4.92
N GLY A 23 -1.11 -2.99 4.27
CA GLY A 23 -1.88 -1.85 4.78
C GLY A 23 -3.37 -2.17 4.95
N TYR A 24 -3.96 -2.87 3.97
CA TYR A 24 -5.37 -3.26 4.03
C TYR A 24 -5.64 -4.27 5.14
N LYS A 25 -4.81 -5.30 5.30
CA LYS A 25 -4.96 -6.31 6.36
C LYS A 25 -4.84 -5.66 7.74
N TYR A 26 -3.89 -4.74 7.92
CA TYR A 26 -3.74 -3.96 9.14
C TYR A 26 -5.01 -3.14 9.45
N ALA A 27 -5.43 -2.26 8.53
CA ALA A 27 -6.59 -1.40 8.73
C ALA A 27 -7.85 -2.24 8.96
N SER A 28 -8.07 -3.29 8.17
CA SER A 28 -9.20 -4.20 8.33
C SER A 28 -9.28 -4.81 9.72
N ASN A 29 -8.15 -5.29 10.27
CA ASN A 29 -8.17 -5.95 11.57
C ASN A 29 -8.37 -4.94 12.70
N MET A 30 -7.71 -3.79 12.61
CA MET A 30 -7.78 -2.77 13.66
C MET A 30 -9.12 -2.06 13.69
N ILE A 31 -9.69 -1.71 12.52
CA ILE A 31 -11.03 -1.11 12.42
C ILE A 31 -12.10 -2.04 13.00
N LYS A 32 -11.99 -3.35 12.80
CA LYS A 32 -12.91 -4.32 13.41
C LYS A 32 -12.81 -4.36 14.95
N LYS A 33 -11.63 -4.07 15.50
CA LYS A 33 -11.37 -4.09 16.95
C LYS A 33 -11.73 -2.78 17.64
N THR A 34 -11.45 -1.64 17.01
CA THR A 34 -11.58 -0.31 17.63
C THR A 34 -12.81 0.45 17.15
N GLY A 35 -13.37 0.13 15.98
CA GLY A 35 -14.43 0.90 15.34
C GLY A 35 -13.96 2.21 14.70
N LEU A 36 -12.72 2.67 14.96
CA LEU A 36 -12.19 3.92 14.41
C LEU A 36 -11.64 3.73 12.99
N VAL A 37 -12.47 3.99 11.99
CA VAL A 37 -12.10 3.91 10.56
C VAL A 37 -11.00 4.91 10.19
N LEU A 38 -11.19 6.18 10.52
CA LEU A 38 -10.34 7.26 10.01
C LEU A 38 -8.88 7.15 10.50
N ALA A 39 -8.69 6.92 11.80
CA ALA A 39 -7.35 6.80 12.39
C ALA A 39 -6.54 5.65 11.78
N HIS A 40 -7.16 4.47 11.65
CA HIS A 40 -6.48 3.31 11.07
C HIS A 40 -6.30 3.40 9.55
N CYS A 41 -7.14 4.15 8.82
CA CYS A 41 -6.89 4.48 7.41
C CYS A 41 -5.59 5.30 7.26
N VAL A 42 -5.40 6.32 8.10
CA VAL A 42 -4.17 7.14 8.06
C VAL A 42 -2.94 6.27 8.33
N ILE A 43 -2.99 5.41 9.35
CA ILE A 43 -1.88 4.50 9.65
C ILE A 43 -1.60 3.52 8.50
N ALA A 44 -2.64 3.00 7.84
CA ALA A 44 -2.44 2.12 6.69
C ALA A 44 -1.82 2.81 5.48
N ILE A 45 -2.13 4.09 5.26
CA ILE A 45 -1.44 4.92 4.26
C ILE A 45 0.04 5.07 4.64
N PHE A 46 0.34 5.37 5.91
CA PHE A 46 1.72 5.45 6.40
C PHE A 46 2.50 4.15 6.19
N ILE A 47 1.89 2.98 6.46
CA ILE A 47 2.50 1.67 6.20
C ILE A 47 2.87 1.53 4.71
N ASN A 48 1.98 1.97 3.82
CA ASN A 48 2.20 1.90 2.37
C ASN A 48 3.34 2.84 1.93
N ILE A 49 3.39 4.06 2.48
CA ILE A 49 4.47 5.02 2.24
C ILE A 49 5.82 4.46 2.73
N VAL A 50 5.86 3.86 3.92
CA VAL A 50 7.09 3.25 4.46
C VAL A 50 7.57 2.10 3.59
N MET A 51 6.67 1.23 3.13
CA MET A 51 7.01 0.17 2.15
C MET A 51 7.55 0.75 0.84
N GLY A 52 6.90 1.79 0.30
CA GLY A 52 7.37 2.50 -0.89
C GLY A 52 8.76 3.12 -0.72
N LEU A 53 9.02 3.73 0.45
CA LEU A 53 10.33 4.29 0.79
C LEU A 53 11.41 3.21 0.89
N ILE A 54 11.15 2.13 1.60
CA ILE A 54 12.10 1.01 1.73
C ILE A 54 12.42 0.43 0.35
N GLY A 55 11.39 0.18 -0.47
CA GLY A 55 11.57 -0.30 -1.84
C GLY A 55 12.41 0.66 -2.68
N THR A 56 12.11 1.96 -2.62
CA THR A 56 12.86 2.99 -3.34
C THR A 56 14.31 3.05 -2.88
N ILE A 57 14.59 2.94 -1.57
CA ILE A 57 15.97 2.92 -1.06
C ILE A 57 16.74 1.72 -1.63
N PHE A 58 16.15 0.53 -1.64
CA PHE A 58 16.78 -0.65 -2.27
C PHE A 58 17.06 -0.42 -3.76
N TRP A 59 16.13 0.22 -4.47
CA TRP A 59 16.32 0.58 -5.88
C TRP A 59 17.45 1.59 -6.08
N LEU A 60 17.55 2.61 -5.23
CA LEU A 60 18.61 3.62 -5.28
C LEU A 60 19.99 2.97 -5.14
N PHE A 61 20.17 2.08 -4.16
CA PHE A 61 21.44 1.38 -3.96
C PHE A 61 21.85 0.52 -5.16
N TYR A 62 20.90 -0.10 -5.85
CA TYR A 62 21.17 -0.92 -7.02
C TYR A 62 21.45 -0.10 -8.28
N SER A 63 20.57 0.88 -8.56
CA SER A 63 20.55 1.57 -9.86
C SER A 63 21.56 2.71 -9.98
N TRP A 64 22.17 3.16 -8.87
CA TRP A 64 23.16 4.25 -8.85
C TRP A 64 24.33 4.05 -9.82
N GLY A 65 24.76 2.81 -10.05
CA GLY A 65 25.91 2.49 -10.91
C GLY A 65 25.57 1.91 -12.28
N VAL A 66 24.29 1.74 -12.63
CA VAL A 66 23.88 0.99 -13.83
C VAL A 66 23.61 1.91 -15.02
N ASN A 67 22.62 2.81 -14.90
CA ASN A 67 22.23 3.74 -15.95
C ASN A 67 21.30 4.82 -15.38
N GLU A 68 21.52 6.10 -15.71
CA GLU A 68 20.68 7.23 -15.28
C GLU A 68 19.22 7.07 -15.71
N PHE A 69 18.96 6.54 -16.92
CA PHE A 69 17.61 6.32 -17.42
C PHE A 69 16.87 5.25 -16.61
N LEU A 70 17.56 4.16 -16.24
CA LEU A 70 16.99 3.12 -15.37
C LEU A 70 16.77 3.65 -13.95
N PHE A 71 17.72 4.43 -13.43
CA PHE A 71 17.63 5.06 -12.13
C PHE A 71 16.36 5.92 -12.01
N ILE A 72 16.21 6.90 -12.92
CA ILE A 72 15.05 7.82 -12.96
C ILE A 72 13.76 7.06 -13.28
N GLY A 73 13.81 6.16 -14.27
CA GLY A 73 12.66 5.36 -14.67
C GLY A 73 12.11 4.50 -13.54
N GLY A 74 12.97 3.79 -12.81
CA GLY A 74 12.55 2.96 -11.67
C GLY A 74 12.05 3.78 -10.47
N MET A 75 12.59 4.98 -10.22
CA MET A 75 12.03 5.89 -9.21
C MET A 75 10.62 6.35 -9.58
N LEU A 76 10.42 6.82 -10.82
CA LEU A 76 9.10 7.23 -11.33
C LEU A 76 8.10 6.08 -11.26
N LEU A 77 8.52 4.87 -11.64
CA LEU A 77 7.70 3.66 -11.61
C LEU A 77 7.30 3.32 -10.17
N GLY A 78 8.24 3.34 -9.22
CA GLY A 78 7.94 3.09 -7.81
C GLY A 78 7.00 4.13 -7.20
N MET A 79 7.23 5.42 -7.47
CA MET A 79 6.32 6.49 -7.04
C MET A 79 4.92 6.31 -7.63
N GLY A 80 4.83 5.96 -8.92
CA GLY A 80 3.56 5.66 -9.59
C GLY A 80 2.82 4.49 -8.94
N ILE A 81 3.50 3.36 -8.71
CA ILE A 81 2.91 2.20 -8.03
C ILE A 81 2.46 2.56 -6.61
N SER A 82 3.29 3.28 -5.84
CA SER A 82 2.94 3.71 -4.48
C SER A 82 1.69 4.59 -4.47
N LEU A 83 1.58 5.56 -5.39
CA LEU A 83 0.40 6.42 -5.50
C LEU A 83 -0.85 5.61 -5.86
N VAL A 84 -0.76 4.73 -6.86
CA VAL A 84 -1.86 3.84 -7.25
C VAL A 84 -2.28 2.95 -6.08
N ASN A 85 -1.33 2.38 -5.32
CA ASN A 85 -1.63 1.58 -4.14
C ASN A 85 -2.36 2.39 -3.06
N ILE A 86 -1.98 3.64 -2.82
CA ILE A 86 -2.66 4.50 -1.85
C ILE A 86 -4.11 4.77 -2.29
N ILE A 87 -4.32 5.08 -3.57
CA ILE A 87 -5.66 5.32 -4.13
C ILE A 87 -6.54 4.06 -3.99
N ILE A 88 -6.03 2.89 -4.39
CA ILE A 88 -6.77 1.63 -4.28
C ILE A 88 -7.06 1.30 -2.81
N LEU A 89 -6.09 1.49 -1.91
CA LEU A 89 -6.26 1.27 -0.47
C LEU A 89 -7.39 2.15 0.10
N LEU A 90 -7.41 3.43 -0.26
CA LEU A 90 -8.46 4.37 0.14
C LEU A 90 -9.83 3.97 -0.39
N LEU A 91 -9.93 3.59 -1.67
CA LEU A 91 -11.17 3.12 -2.27
C LEU A 91 -11.68 1.86 -1.56
N LEU A 92 -10.82 0.87 -1.33
CA LEU A 92 -11.18 -0.36 -0.62
C LEU A 92 -11.69 -0.09 0.79
N LEU A 93 -11.02 0.79 1.54
CA LEU A 93 -11.44 1.16 2.89
C LEU A 93 -12.73 1.97 2.89
N TYR A 94 -12.91 2.87 1.91
CA TYR A 94 -14.13 3.65 1.75
C TYR A 94 -15.35 2.77 1.43
N PHE A 95 -15.23 1.83 0.50
CA PHE A 95 -16.29 0.87 0.21
C PHE A 95 -16.62 -0.01 1.42
N ARG A 96 -15.60 -0.36 2.22
CA ARG A 96 -15.82 -1.13 3.45
C ARG A 96 -16.54 -0.34 4.53
N ARG A 97 -16.34 0.99 4.63
CA ARG A 97 -17.05 1.86 5.57
C ARG A 97 -18.57 1.72 5.44
N LYS A 98 -19.10 1.61 4.22
CA LYS A 98 -20.54 1.40 3.99
C LYS A 98 -21.06 0.09 4.61
N LYS A 99 -20.25 -0.97 4.62
CA LYS A 99 -20.63 -2.23 5.29
C LYS A 99 -20.58 -2.15 6.82
N PHE A 100 -19.70 -1.31 7.39
CA PHE A 100 -19.62 -1.13 8.84
C PHE A 100 -20.78 -0.27 9.39
N GLN A 101 -21.29 0.69 8.61
CA GLN A 101 -22.41 1.55 9.01
C GLN A 101 -23.78 0.85 8.98
N HIS A 102 -23.90 -0.31 8.31
CA HIS A 102 -25.15 -1.07 8.33
C HIS A 102 -25.33 -1.90 9.61
N LYS A 103 -24.31 -1.98 10.48
CA LYS A 103 -24.42 -2.55 11.82
C LYS A 103 -24.60 -1.41 12.83
N SER A 104 -25.64 -0.61 12.63
CA SER A 104 -26.04 0.46 13.55
C SER A 104 -26.80 -0.17 14.74
N PRO A 105 -26.64 0.29 15.98
CA PRO A 105 -27.15 -0.33 17.22
C PRO A 105 -28.68 -0.38 17.40
N SER A 106 -29.47 -0.25 16.33
CA SER A 106 -30.93 -0.46 16.36
C SER A 106 -31.33 -1.94 16.42
N ASP A 107 -30.39 -2.89 16.25
CA ASP A 107 -30.66 -4.33 16.32
C ASP A 107 -30.44 -4.94 17.73
N VAL A 108 -29.97 -4.15 18.71
CA VAL A 108 -29.68 -4.65 20.07
C VAL A 108 -30.86 -4.43 21.03
N SER A 109 -31.95 -3.79 20.60
CA SER A 109 -33.15 -3.59 21.44
C SER A 109 -34.19 -4.71 21.36
N ASN A 110 -33.96 -5.77 20.57
CA ASN A 110 -34.93 -6.85 20.33
C ASN A 110 -34.33 -8.26 20.54
N THR A 111 -33.45 -8.43 21.52
CA THR A 111 -33.05 -9.75 22.04
C THR A 111 -33.04 -9.76 23.55
#